data_AF-C5BX02-F1
#
_entry.id   AF-C5BX02-F1
#
_cell.length_a   1.000
_cell.length_b   1.000
_cell.length_c   1.000
_cell.angle_alpha   90.00
_cell.angle_beta   90.00
_cell.angle_gamma   90.00
#
_symmetry.space_group_name_H-M   'P 1'
#
loop_
_entity.id
_entity.type
_entity.pdbx_description
1 polymer ?
#
loop_
_entity_poly.entity_id
_entity_poly.type
_entity_poly.pdbx_seq_one_letter_code
_entity_poly.pdbx_strand_id
1 'polypeptide(L)'
;MAVPKIGQGAAAAGELEAESLMFFVCASVFGAQAIAIGWFCNRVNDRFGYWLNLVVLGLIDAAFVAVMVVPGHVDIAAGLSGPLIWVVAAATSTVAIRTGHPSPAPRSPEPAQT
;
A
#
# COMPACT_ATOMS: atom_id res chain seq x y z
N MET A 1 -40.62 -34.21 4.59
CA MET A 1 -39.34 -34.91 4.37
C MET A 1 -38.34 -33.87 3.85
N ALA A 2 -37.51 -33.31 4.73
CA ALA A 2 -36.53 -32.30 4.34
C ALA A 2 -35.33 -33.02 3.71
N VAL A 3 -35.02 -32.71 2.45
CA VAL A 3 -33.82 -33.22 1.78
C VAL A 3 -32.62 -32.48 2.38
N PRO A 4 -31.67 -33.16 3.04
CA PRO A 4 -30.47 -32.49 3.53
C PRO A 4 -29.64 -32.05 2.32
N LYS A 5 -29.36 -30.74 2.25
CA LYS A 5 -28.56 -30.14 1.16
C LYS A 5 -27.07 -30.33 1.40
N ILE A 6 -26.60 -31.56 1.21
CA ILE A 6 -25.21 -31.94 1.53
C ILE A 6 -24.20 -31.28 0.57
N GLY A 7 -24.63 -30.81 -0.61
CA GLY A 7 -23.77 -30.07 -1.56
C GLY A 7 -23.63 -28.57 -1.28
N GLN A 8 -24.49 -27.95 -0.49
CA GLN A 8 -24.52 -26.49 -0.34
C GLN A 8 -23.41 -25.97 0.60
N GLY A 9 -22.98 -26.78 1.58
CA GLY A 9 -21.87 -26.44 2.48
C GLY A 9 -20.48 -26.53 1.82
N ALA A 10 -20.27 -27.49 0.93
CA ALA A 10 -19.00 -27.65 0.22
C ALA A 10 -18.76 -26.54 -0.81
N ALA A 11 -19.80 -26.11 -1.52
CA ALA A 11 -19.72 -24.98 -2.45
C ALA A 11 -19.42 -23.66 -1.71
N ALA A 12 -20.13 -23.38 -0.60
CA ALA A 12 -19.90 -22.17 0.20
C ALA A 12 -18.49 -22.13 0.82
N ALA A 13 -17.94 -23.27 1.25
CA ALA A 13 -16.58 -23.35 1.78
C ALA A 13 -15.52 -23.02 0.71
N GLY A 14 -15.72 -23.49 -0.52
CA GLY A 14 -14.82 -23.17 -1.65
C GLY A 14 -14.86 -21.70 -2.06
N GLU A 15 -16.04 -21.07 -1.96
CA GLU A 15 -16.22 -19.64 -2.26
C GLU A 15 -15.47 -18.77 -1.25
N LEU A 16 -15.60 -19.06 0.05
CA LEU A 16 -14.89 -18.37 1.13
C LEU A 16 -13.36 -18.54 1.05
N GLU A 17 -12.88 -19.73 0.68
CA GLU A 17 -11.46 -20.01 0.42
C GLU A 17 -10.94 -19.13 -0.73
N ALA A 18 -11.68 -19.07 -1.84
CA ALA A 18 -11.31 -18.26 -3.00
C ALA A 18 -11.29 -16.75 -2.68
N GLU A 19 -12.29 -16.26 -1.94
CA GLU A 19 -12.37 -14.86 -1.49
C GLU A 19 -11.18 -14.51 -0.58
N SER A 20 -10.88 -15.35 0.40
CA SER A 20 -9.76 -15.15 1.34
C SER A 20 -8.42 -15.18 0.62
N LEU A 21 -8.25 -16.12 -0.31
CA LEU A 21 -7.02 -16.26 -1.09
C LEU A 21 -6.80 -15.07 -2.02
N MET A 22 -7.85 -14.58 -2.67
CA MET A 22 -7.79 -13.36 -3.49
C MET A 22 -7.39 -12.14 -2.63
N PHE A 23 -7.98 -12.00 -1.44
CA PHE A 23 -7.61 -10.93 -0.51
C PHE A 23 -6.13 -10.99 -0.14
N PHE A 24 -5.62 -12.15 0.28
CA PHE A 24 -4.22 -12.31 0.64
C PHE A 24 -3.26 -12.08 -0.53
N VAL A 25 -3.61 -12.55 -1.72
CA VAL A 25 -2.82 -12.32 -2.94
C VAL A 25 -2.73 -10.83 -3.26
N CYS A 26 -3.87 -10.13 -3.27
CA CYS A 26 -3.90 -8.68 -3.51
C CYS A 26 -3.07 -7.94 -2.45
N ALA A 27 -3.30 -8.21 -1.16
CA ALA A 27 -2.57 -7.58 -0.07
C ALA A 27 -1.05 -7.82 -0.19
N SER A 28 -0.64 -9.04 -0.52
CA SER A 28 0.76 -9.40 -0.69
C SER A 28 1.41 -8.72 -1.90
N VAL A 29 0.73 -8.66 -3.03
CA VAL A 29 1.23 -8.02 -4.26
C VAL A 29 1.36 -6.51 -4.08
N PHE A 30 0.34 -5.84 -3.56
CA PHE A 30 0.39 -4.40 -3.31
C PHE A 30 1.37 -4.04 -2.20
N GLY A 31 1.46 -4.86 -1.15
CA GLY A 31 2.47 -4.72 -0.11
C GLY A 31 3.90 -4.85 -0.65
N ALA A 32 4.16 -5.87 -1.47
CA ALA A 32 5.46 -6.05 -2.12
C ALA A 32 5.80 -4.89 -3.07
N GLN A 33 4.82 -4.38 -3.83
CA GLN A 33 5.00 -3.21 -4.68
C GLN A 33 5.36 -1.96 -3.85
N ALA A 34 4.66 -1.73 -2.74
CA ALA A 34 4.93 -0.59 -1.85
C ALA A 34 6.35 -0.65 -1.27
N ILE A 35 6.80 -1.85 -0.86
CA ILE A 35 8.16 -2.08 -0.38
C ILE A 35 9.18 -1.81 -1.49
N ALA A 36 8.95 -2.33 -2.70
CA ALA A 36 9.85 -2.12 -3.83
C ALA A 36 9.99 -0.63 -4.18
N ILE A 37 8.88 0.10 -4.32
CA ILE A 37 8.91 1.54 -4.61
C ILE A 37 9.53 2.31 -3.45
N GLY A 38 9.23 1.94 -2.21
CA GLY A 38 9.84 2.52 -1.02
C GLY A 38 11.36 2.36 -1.03
N TRP A 39 11.84 1.17 -1.35
CA TRP A 39 13.26 0.84 -1.35
C TRP A 39 14.03 1.48 -2.51
N PHE A 40 13.46 1.45 -3.73
CA PHE A 40 14.15 1.91 -4.93
C PHE A 40 13.95 3.40 -5.21
N CYS A 41 12.76 3.96 -4.96
CA CYS A 41 12.41 5.32 -5.34
C CYS A 41 12.39 6.28 -4.13
N ASN A 42 11.77 5.91 -3.00
CA ASN A 42 11.77 6.80 -1.82
C ASN A 42 13.17 6.96 -1.20
N ARG A 43 14.08 5.99 -1.36
CA ARG A 43 15.47 6.08 -0.90
C ARG A 43 16.25 7.25 -1.52
N VAL A 44 15.93 7.60 -2.76
CA VAL A 44 16.57 8.72 -3.48
C VAL A 44 15.76 10.02 -3.38
N ASN A 45 14.71 10.03 -2.55
CA ASN A 45 13.79 11.16 -2.41
C ASN A 45 13.11 11.53 -3.75
N ASP A 46 12.87 10.53 -4.60
CA ASP A 46 12.25 10.72 -5.91
C ASP A 46 10.76 11.05 -5.75
N ARG A 47 10.36 12.19 -6.32
CA ARG A 47 8.99 12.70 -6.28
C ARG A 47 8.01 11.75 -6.96
N PHE A 48 8.45 11.02 -7.99
CA PHE A 48 7.59 10.09 -8.71
C PHE A 48 7.24 8.87 -7.83
N GLY A 49 8.22 8.24 -7.18
CA GLY A 49 7.97 7.14 -6.23
C GLY A 49 7.05 7.53 -5.06
N TYR A 50 7.19 8.76 -4.56
CA TYR A 50 6.30 9.31 -3.55
C TYR A 50 4.86 9.40 -4.00
N TRP A 51 4.60 10.06 -5.15
CA TRP A 51 3.24 10.20 -5.67
C TRP A 51 2.62 8.86 -6.01
N LEU A 52 3.43 7.92 -6.53
CA LEU A 52 2.95 6.60 -6.88
C LEU A 52 2.55 5.81 -5.63
N ASN A 53 3.37 5.78 -4.58
CA ASN A 53 2.99 5.14 -3.32
C ASN A 53 1.80 5.84 -2.65
N LEU A 54 1.75 7.18 -2.68
CA LEU A 54 0.70 7.91 -1.99
C LEU A 54 -0.66 7.77 -2.67
N VAL A 55 -0.72 7.90 -3.99
CA VAL A 55 -1.98 7.83 -4.76
C VAL A 55 -2.44 6.40 -4.97
N VAL A 56 -1.55 5.49 -5.38
CA VAL A 56 -1.95 4.12 -5.71
C VAL A 56 -2.40 3.37 -4.46
N LEU A 57 -1.60 3.37 -3.38
CA LEU A 57 -2.02 2.72 -2.15
C LEU A 57 -3.19 3.46 -1.48
N GLY A 58 -3.20 4.80 -1.51
CA GLY A 58 -4.28 5.57 -0.93
C GLY A 58 -5.63 5.27 -1.59
N LEU A 59 -5.67 5.11 -2.92
CA LEU A 59 -6.88 4.72 -3.64
C LEU A 59 -7.31 3.29 -3.31
N ILE A 60 -6.36 2.36 -3.21
CA ILE A 60 -6.65 0.96 -2.87
C ILE A 60 -7.21 0.86 -1.45
N ASP A 61 -6.57 1.49 -0.48
CA ASP A 61 -7.03 1.51 0.92
C ASP A 61 -8.39 2.20 1.06
N ALA A 62 -8.61 3.32 0.37
CA ALA A 62 -9.89 4.02 0.39
C ALA A 62 -11.02 3.17 -0.23
N ALA A 63 -10.76 2.54 -1.37
CA ALA A 63 -11.72 1.65 -2.03
C ALA A 63 -12.02 0.42 -1.14
N PHE A 64 -10.99 -0.16 -0.51
CA PHE A 64 -11.14 -1.29 0.39
C PHE A 64 -11.98 -0.91 1.62
N VAL A 65 -11.72 0.23 2.26
CA VAL A 65 -12.54 0.71 3.37
C VAL A 65 -13.99 0.95 2.93
N ALA A 66 -14.21 1.61 1.80
CA ALA A 66 -15.55 1.95 1.32
C ALA A 66 -16.39 0.73 0.91
N VAL A 67 -15.77 -0.29 0.31
CA VAL A 67 -16.48 -1.44 -0.28
C VAL A 67 -16.49 -2.65 0.65
N MET A 68 -15.46 -2.83 1.47
CA MET A 68 -15.33 -4.01 2.36
C MET A 68 -15.63 -3.67 3.81
N VAL A 69 -15.03 -2.61 4.35
CA VAL A 69 -15.12 -2.30 5.80
C VAL A 69 -16.44 -1.62 6.15
N VAL A 70 -16.82 -0.56 5.44
CA VAL A 70 -18.06 0.21 5.70
C VAL A 70 -19.31 -0.67 5.60
N PRO A 71 -19.45 -1.58 4.62
CA PRO A 71 -20.61 -2.47 4.54
C PRO A 71 -20.55 -3.65 5.51
N GLY A 72 -19.43 -3.83 6.23
CA GLY A 72 -19.26 -4.88 7.23
C GLY A 72 -18.92 -6.26 6.66
N HIS A 73 -18.37 -6.34 5.44
CA HIS A 73 -17.93 -7.62 4.84
C HIS A 73 -16.69 -8.19 5.55
N VAL A 74 -15.88 -7.33 6.19
CA VAL A 74 -14.67 -7.73 6.92
C VAL A 74 -14.68 -7.18 8.33
N ASP A 75 -13.96 -7.86 9.22
CA ASP A 75 -13.71 -7.36 10.56
C ASP A 75 -13.04 -5.98 10.52
N ILE A 76 -13.47 -5.06 11.38
CA ILE A 76 -13.02 -3.67 11.37
C ILE A 76 -11.54 -3.57 11.73
N ALA A 77 -11.04 -4.40 12.65
CA ALA A 77 -9.65 -4.36 13.07
C ALA A 77 -8.73 -4.84 11.94
N ALA A 78 -9.11 -5.94 11.27
CA ALA A 78 -8.40 -6.39 10.06
C ALA A 78 -8.52 -5.34 8.94
N GLY A 79 -9.70 -4.76 8.77
CA GLY A 79 -10.07 -3.84 7.70
C GLY A 79 -9.32 -2.50 7.71
N LEU A 80 -8.99 -1.99 8.89
CA LEU A 80 -8.31 -0.71 9.07
C LEU A 80 -6.78 -0.81 9.12
N SER A 81 -6.22 -2.02 9.20
CA SER A 81 -4.78 -2.23 9.31
C SER A 81 -3.99 -1.65 8.13
N GLY A 82 -4.45 -1.89 6.89
CA GLY A 82 -3.86 -1.33 5.66
C GLY A 82 -3.86 0.20 5.62
N PRO A 83 -5.04 0.86 5.74
CA PRO A 83 -5.14 2.31 5.76
C PRO A 83 -4.28 2.97 6.84
N LEU A 84 -4.20 2.38 8.04
CA LEU A 84 -3.35 2.91 9.11
C LEU A 84 -1.87 2.84 8.76
N ILE A 85 -1.40 1.71 8.22
CA ILE A 85 -0.01 1.56 7.76
C ILE A 85 0.28 2.56 6.65
N TRP A 86 -0.65 2.75 5.71
CA TRP A 86 -0.51 3.75 4.65
C TRP A 86 -0.39 5.18 5.20
N VAL A 87 -1.21 5.57 6.18
CA VAL A 87 -1.09 6.91 6.81
C VAL A 87 0.29 7.11 7.41
N VAL A 88 0.83 6.13 8.14
CA VAL A 88 2.17 6.21 8.73
C VAL A 88 3.25 6.30 7.66
N ALA A 89 3.16 5.50 6.60
CA ALA A 89 4.09 5.51 5.47
C ALA A 89 4.02 6.84 4.70
N ALA A 90 2.83 7.40 4.48
CA ALA A 90 2.63 8.68 3.83
C ALA A 90 3.19 9.84 4.67
N ALA A 91 2.97 9.82 5.99
CA ALA A 91 3.51 10.82 6.90
C ALA A 91 5.04 10.81 6.91
N THR A 92 5.66 9.63 7.09
CA THR A 92 7.12 9.49 7.08
C THR A 92 7.74 9.86 5.73
N SER A 93 7.12 9.47 4.61
CA SER A 93 7.58 9.85 3.27
C SER A 93 7.47 11.36 3.03
N THR A 94 6.40 12.00 3.53
CA THR A 94 6.21 13.45 3.43
C THR A 94 7.26 14.22 4.24
N VAL A 95 7.60 13.73 5.43
CA VAL A 95 8.67 14.30 6.26
C VAL A 95 10.01 14.16 5.54
N ALA A 96 10.35 12.98 5.03
CA ALA A 96 11.60 12.72 4.32
C ALA A 96 11.82 13.71 3.16
N ILE A 97 10.78 13.93 2.32
CA ILE A 97 10.84 14.87 1.20
C ILE A 97 11.06 16.31 1.65
N ARG A 98 10.43 16.73 2.74
CA ARG A 98 10.58 18.08 3.29
C ARG A 98 11.96 18.31 3.91
N THR A 99 12.62 17.27 4.40
CA THR A 99 13.94 17.33 5.04
C THR A 99 15.11 17.08 4.08
N GLY A 100 14.86 16.62 2.85
CA GLY A 100 15.91 16.41 1.84
C GLY A 100 16.60 17.72 1.47
N HIS A 101 17.78 17.98 2.04
CA HIS A 101 18.61 19.14 1.70
C HIS A 101 19.03 19.10 0.21
N PRO A 102 19.03 20.24 -0.50
CA PRO A 102 19.69 20.33 -1.80
C PRO A 102 21.17 20.00 -1.65
N SER A 103 21.69 19.11 -2.50
CA SER A 103 23.15 18.90 -2.61
C SER A 103 23.83 20.25 -2.84
N PRO A 104 24.94 20.55 -2.14
CA PRO A 104 25.74 21.74 -2.42
C PRO A 104 26.11 21.75 -3.90
N ALA A 105 25.92 22.89 -4.56
CA ALA A 105 26.30 23.07 -5.96
C ALA A 105 27.76 22.61 -6.18
N PRO A 106 28.08 21.99 -7.33
CA PRO A 106 29.46 21.65 -7.67
C PRO A 106 30.33 22.89 -7.51
N ARG A 107 31.35 22.83 -6.64
CA ARG A 107 32.33 23.91 -6.53
C ARG A 107 32.95 24.09 -7.91
N SER A 108 32.73 25.26 -8.52
CA SER A 108 33.46 25.66 -9.72
C SER A 108 34.96 25.60 -9.40
N PRO A 109 35.81 25.03 -10.27
CA PRO A 109 37.24 25.06 -10.05
C PRO A 109 37.71 26.50 -9.93
N GLU A 110 38.40 26.79 -8.83
CA GLU A 110 39.01 28.09 -8.56
C GLU A 110 39.97 28.43 -9.72
N PRO A 111 39.81 29.59 -10.39
CA PRO A 111 40.76 29.99 -11.43
C PRO A 111 42.12 30.17 -10.76
N ALA A 112 43.09 29.37 -11.18
CA ALA A 112 44.47 29.48 -10.75
C ALA A 112 44.94 30.92 -10.96
N GLN A 113 45.21 31.62 -9.86
CA GLN A 113 45.78 32.96 -9.91
C GLN A 113 47.24 32.82 -10.38
N THR A 114 47.49 33.30 -11.60
CA THR A 114 48.83 33.46 -12.20
C THR A 114 49.46 34.78 -11.79
#